data_AF-A0A1B1AMI3-F1
#
_entry.id   AF-A0A1B1AMI3-F1
#
_cell.length_a   1.000
_cell.length_b   1.000
_cell.length_c   1.000
_cell.angle_alpha   90.00
_cell.angle_beta   90.00
_cell.angle_gamma   90.00
#
_symmetry.space_group_name_H-M   'P 1'
#
loop_
_entity.id
_entity.type
_entity.pdbx_description
1 polymer ?
#
loop_
_entity_poly.entity_id
_entity_poly.type
_entity_poly.pdbx_seq_one_letter_code
_entity_poly.pdbx_strand_id
1 'polypeptide(L)'
;MARGAKTPKSDPVREAAVEYFSARSHNAWRKRLLETNPEQRGKPRMRPRGGVMVDINKPWASLDPRAKADNMGAAYDAFDAVKRFPDDREAASDYVHQRWMARNKSDKSQPKALFKQYARLPEVEKDKDRAHVDRMKAALRAVSPRSKAVRKGAAKATKTIRLDAKTWRSLEVAAERLSKAVGHKVTIEALIVAGAEAVAAVSKVAARKKRG
;
A
#
# COMPACT_ATOMS: atom_id res chain seq x y z
N MET A 1 0.39 -18.77 -45.78
CA MET A 1 1.30 -18.24 -44.74
C MET A 1 0.47 -17.40 -43.76
N ALA A 2 0.30 -17.86 -42.53
CA ALA A 2 -0.49 -17.16 -41.51
C ALA A 2 0.32 -16.01 -40.89
N ARG A 3 -0.25 -14.80 -40.90
CA ARG A 3 0.34 -13.61 -40.29
C ARG A 3 0.35 -13.81 -38.77
N GLY A 4 1.54 -13.85 -38.17
CA GLY A 4 1.70 -13.92 -36.72
C GLY A 4 1.01 -12.72 -36.04
N ALA A 5 -0.01 -13.01 -35.24
CA ALA A 5 -0.67 -12.01 -34.40
C ALA A 5 0.38 -11.43 -33.45
N LYS A 6 0.69 -10.14 -33.60
CA LYS A 6 1.56 -9.42 -32.66
C LYS A 6 0.87 -9.42 -31.30
N THR A 7 1.46 -10.10 -30.33
CA THR A 7 1.01 -10.10 -28.94
C THR A 7 0.91 -8.65 -28.46
N PRO A 8 -0.24 -8.20 -27.91
CA PRO A 8 -0.37 -6.83 -27.41
C PRO A 8 0.67 -6.60 -26.31
N LYS A 9 1.45 -5.52 -26.45
CA LYS A 9 2.42 -5.10 -25.42
C LYS A 9 1.67 -4.93 -24.10
N SER A 10 2.18 -5.53 -23.01
CA SER A 10 1.60 -5.39 -21.68
C SER A 10 1.57 -3.92 -21.25
N ASP A 11 0.48 -3.50 -20.62
CA ASP A 11 0.35 -2.15 -20.05
C ASP A 11 1.35 -1.99 -18.90
N PRO A 12 2.39 -1.14 -19.03
CA PRO A 12 3.43 -1.03 -18.02
C PRO A 12 2.91 -0.51 -16.67
N VAL A 13 1.80 0.25 -16.65
CA VAL A 13 1.17 0.70 -15.41
C VAL A 13 0.46 -0.46 -14.73
N ARG A 14 -0.22 -1.31 -15.51
CA ARG A 14 -0.85 -2.54 -15.01
C ARG A 14 0.16 -3.44 -14.33
N GLU A 15 1.25 -3.79 -15.02
CA GLU A 15 2.26 -4.70 -14.49
C GLU A 15 2.93 -4.16 -13.22
N ALA A 16 3.24 -2.86 -13.20
CA ALA A 16 3.81 -2.22 -12.02
C ALA A 16 2.83 -2.21 -10.83
N ALA A 17 1.55 -1.92 -11.06
CA ALA A 17 0.54 -1.90 -10.02
C ALA A 17 0.27 -3.30 -9.45
N VAL A 18 0.22 -4.30 -10.33
CA VAL A 18 0.07 -5.73 -9.98
C VAL A 18 1.25 -6.18 -9.11
N GLU A 19 2.48 -5.96 -9.56
CA GLU A 19 3.67 -6.32 -8.79
C GLU A 19 3.71 -5.63 -7.42
N TYR A 20 3.40 -4.33 -7.39
CA TYR A 20 3.34 -3.57 -6.13
C TYR A 20 2.29 -4.13 -5.17
N PHE A 21 1.09 -4.42 -5.68
CA PHE A 21 0.00 -5.00 -4.91
C PHE A 21 0.40 -6.37 -4.35
N SER A 22 0.89 -7.27 -5.21
CA SER A 22 1.19 -8.66 -4.83
C SER A 22 2.31 -8.72 -3.80
N ALA A 23 3.38 -7.95 -3.99
CA ALA A 23 4.48 -7.87 -3.04
C ALA A 23 4.04 -7.38 -1.65
N ARG A 24 3.22 -6.33 -1.61
CA ARG A 24 2.71 -5.76 -0.35
C ARG A 24 1.75 -6.71 0.35
N SER A 25 0.82 -7.30 -0.39
CA SER A 25 -0.17 -8.24 0.16
C SER A 25 0.52 -9.50 0.72
N HIS A 26 1.45 -10.09 0.00
CA HIS A 26 2.21 -11.26 0.45
C HIS A 26 3.03 -10.96 1.71
N ASN A 27 3.80 -9.88 1.72
CA ASN A 27 4.63 -9.53 2.87
C ASN A 27 3.78 -9.15 4.10
N ALA A 28 2.60 -8.54 3.91
CA ALA A 28 1.67 -8.27 4.99
C ALA A 28 1.06 -9.56 5.57
N TRP A 29 0.64 -10.50 4.71
CA TRP A 29 0.22 -11.83 5.14
C TRP A 29 1.32 -12.55 5.92
N ARG A 30 2.56 -12.54 5.40
CA ARG A 30 3.70 -13.17 6.07
C ARG A 30 4.00 -12.51 7.42
N LYS A 31 3.97 -11.18 7.50
CA LYS A 31 4.15 -10.47 8.77
C LYS A 31 3.09 -10.92 9.78
N ARG A 32 1.82 -10.93 9.40
CA ARG A 32 0.73 -11.37 10.28
C ARG A 32 0.87 -12.84 10.69
N LEU A 33 1.24 -13.72 9.77
CA LEU A 33 1.51 -15.14 10.05
C LEU A 33 2.55 -15.27 11.18
N LEU A 34 3.67 -14.56 11.07
CA LEU A 34 4.77 -14.63 12.04
C LEU A 34 4.48 -13.92 13.37
N GLU A 35 3.52 -13.00 13.39
CA GLU A 35 3.01 -12.37 14.62
C GLU A 35 2.08 -13.33 15.38
N THR A 36 1.18 -14.01 14.67
CA THR A 36 0.20 -14.90 15.30
C THR A 36 0.72 -16.33 15.50
N ASN A 37 1.78 -16.72 14.79
CA ASN A 37 2.41 -18.04 14.82
C ASN A 37 3.94 -17.87 14.92
N PRO A 38 4.47 -17.38 16.06
CA PRO A 38 5.89 -17.10 16.21
C PRO A 38 6.79 -18.33 15.98
N GLU A 39 6.28 -19.53 16.25
CA GLU A 39 6.97 -20.81 16.05
C GLU A 39 7.19 -21.17 14.56
N GLN A 40 6.51 -20.50 13.63
CA GLN A 40 6.75 -20.62 12.19
C GLN A 40 7.89 -19.72 11.70
N ARG A 41 8.48 -18.89 12.57
CA ARG A 41 9.63 -18.05 12.22
C ARG A 41 10.83 -18.92 11.85
N GLY A 42 11.40 -18.67 10.68
CA GLY A 42 12.54 -19.44 10.15
C GLY A 42 12.20 -20.84 9.64
N LYS A 43 10.93 -21.29 9.74
CA LYS A 43 10.50 -22.61 9.25
C LYS A 43 9.83 -22.51 7.88
N PRO A 44 10.11 -23.42 6.95
CA PRO A 44 9.43 -23.45 5.66
C PRO A 44 7.95 -23.78 5.85
N ARG A 45 7.09 -23.14 5.04
CA ARG A 45 5.67 -23.49 4.94
C ARG A 45 5.42 -24.02 3.54
N MET A 46 5.50 -25.34 3.38
CA MET A 46 5.41 -25.98 2.07
C MET A 46 3.95 -26.07 1.59
N ARG A 47 3.68 -25.61 0.36
CA ARG A 47 2.38 -25.73 -0.31
C ARG A 47 2.52 -26.26 -1.74
N PRO A 48 1.63 -27.15 -2.20
CA PRO A 48 1.68 -27.66 -3.57
C PRO A 48 1.29 -26.59 -4.58
N ARG A 49 2.05 -26.45 -5.67
CA ARG A 49 1.84 -25.53 -6.79
C ARG A 49 2.28 -26.19 -8.09
N GLY A 50 1.31 -26.56 -8.93
CA GLY A 50 1.60 -27.26 -10.20
C GLY A 50 2.39 -28.56 -9.99
N GLY A 51 2.04 -29.34 -8.96
CA GLY A 51 2.70 -30.61 -8.63
C GLY A 51 3.99 -30.49 -7.81
N VAL A 52 4.50 -29.27 -7.56
CA VAL A 52 5.73 -29.04 -6.80
C VAL A 52 5.43 -28.44 -5.43
N MET A 53 6.09 -28.91 -4.38
CA MET A 53 6.01 -28.30 -3.05
C MET A 53 6.89 -27.06 -3.00
N VAL A 54 6.28 -25.91 -2.68
CA VAL A 54 6.93 -24.59 -2.65
C VAL A 54 6.85 -24.01 -1.24
N ASP A 55 7.96 -23.49 -0.73
CA ASP A 55 7.97 -22.72 0.52
C ASP A 55 7.37 -21.33 0.33
N ILE A 56 6.19 -21.12 0.92
CA ILE A 56 5.49 -19.83 0.87
C ILE A 56 5.86 -18.89 2.02
N ASN A 57 6.64 -19.32 3.01
CA ASN A 57 7.09 -18.48 4.14
C ASN A 57 8.36 -17.67 3.83
N LYS A 58 8.54 -17.27 2.58
CA LYS A 58 9.67 -16.42 2.15
C LYS A 58 9.22 -14.98 1.91
N PRO A 59 10.10 -13.99 2.12
CA PRO A 59 9.87 -12.63 1.63
C PRO A 59 9.60 -12.62 0.12
N TRP A 60 8.79 -11.68 -0.37
CA TRP A 60 8.41 -11.59 -1.78
C TRP A 60 9.62 -11.63 -2.74
N ALA A 61 10.72 -10.95 -2.40
CA ALA A 61 11.91 -10.90 -3.24
C ALA A 61 12.48 -12.30 -3.56
N SER A 62 12.40 -13.23 -2.60
CA SER A 62 12.90 -14.61 -2.68
C SER A 62 11.80 -15.66 -2.81
N LEU A 63 10.54 -15.24 -3.02
CA LEU A 63 9.41 -16.15 -3.17
C LEU A 63 9.47 -16.84 -4.53
N ASP A 64 9.14 -18.13 -4.57
CA ASP A 64 9.07 -18.90 -5.81
C ASP A 64 8.09 -18.26 -6.81
N PRO A 65 8.43 -18.17 -8.11
CA PRO A 65 7.59 -17.57 -9.13
C PRO A 65 6.17 -18.17 -9.21
N ARG A 66 5.99 -19.46 -8.94
CA ARG A 66 4.65 -20.09 -8.94
C ARG A 66 3.79 -19.58 -7.80
N ALA A 67 4.37 -19.37 -6.61
CA ALA A 67 3.65 -18.76 -5.49
C ALA A 67 3.42 -17.26 -5.71
N LYS A 68 4.31 -16.57 -6.44
CA LYS A 68 4.04 -15.19 -6.90
C LYS A 68 2.84 -15.15 -7.85
N ALA A 69 2.75 -16.09 -8.79
CA ALA A 69 1.69 -16.13 -9.79
C ALA A 69 0.28 -16.18 -9.17
N ASP A 70 0.08 -16.92 -8.07
CA ASP A 70 -1.20 -16.92 -7.34
C ASP A 70 -1.60 -15.52 -6.85
N ASN A 71 -0.64 -14.82 -6.23
CA ASN A 71 -0.83 -13.47 -5.70
C ASN A 71 -1.01 -12.44 -6.82
N MET A 72 -0.35 -12.66 -7.96
CA MET A 72 -0.52 -11.83 -9.16
C MET A 72 -1.89 -12.05 -9.79
N GLY A 73 -2.42 -13.28 -9.82
CA GLY A 73 -3.77 -13.56 -10.29
C GLY A 73 -4.83 -12.75 -9.55
N ALA A 74 -4.78 -12.75 -8.21
CA ALA A 74 -5.67 -11.91 -7.40
C ALA A 74 -5.49 -10.40 -7.66
N ALA A 75 -4.25 -9.96 -7.92
CA ALA A 75 -3.95 -8.57 -8.22
C ALA A 75 -4.46 -8.15 -9.61
N TYR A 76 -4.35 -8.99 -10.63
CA TYR A 76 -4.93 -8.72 -11.95
C TYR A 76 -6.45 -8.55 -11.86
N ASP A 77 -7.12 -9.42 -11.10
CA ASP A 77 -8.57 -9.31 -10.92
C ASP A 77 -8.96 -8.04 -10.15
N ALA A 78 -8.18 -7.62 -9.16
CA ALA A 78 -8.37 -6.33 -8.48
C ALA A 78 -8.11 -5.12 -9.40
N PHE A 79 -7.12 -5.20 -10.28
CA PHE A 79 -6.87 -4.17 -11.28
C PHE A 79 -8.04 -4.04 -12.25
N ASP A 80 -8.52 -5.17 -12.79
CA ASP A 80 -9.64 -5.22 -13.71
C ASP A 80 -10.92 -4.70 -13.03
N ALA A 81 -11.13 -5.01 -11.75
CA ALA A 81 -12.23 -4.48 -10.94
C ALA A 81 -12.19 -2.95 -10.85
N VAL A 82 -11.05 -2.38 -10.43
CA VAL A 82 -10.89 -0.93 -10.28
C VAL A 82 -11.00 -0.20 -11.62
N LYS A 83 -10.53 -0.80 -12.72
CA LYS A 83 -10.68 -0.22 -14.05
C LYS A 83 -12.14 -0.20 -14.50
N ARG A 84 -12.89 -1.27 -14.20
CA ARG A 84 -14.29 -1.40 -14.60
C ARG A 84 -15.23 -0.55 -13.76
N PHE A 85 -14.93 -0.40 -12.47
CA PHE A 85 -15.74 0.31 -11.50
C PHE A 85 -14.86 1.34 -10.76
N PRO A 86 -14.45 2.43 -11.43
CA PRO A 86 -13.50 3.39 -10.86
C PRO A 86 -14.06 4.07 -9.59
N ASP A 87 -15.36 4.38 -9.60
CA ASP A 87 -16.02 5.17 -8.56
C ASP A 87 -16.99 4.36 -7.69
N ASP A 88 -17.24 3.09 -8.03
CA ASP A 88 -18.10 2.19 -7.27
C ASP A 88 -17.27 1.09 -6.58
N ARG A 89 -17.01 1.29 -5.29
CA ARG A 89 -16.23 0.35 -4.47
C ARG A 89 -16.95 -0.97 -4.27
N GLU A 90 -18.28 -0.99 -4.15
CA GLU A 90 -19.02 -2.22 -3.87
C GLU A 90 -19.14 -3.07 -5.14
N ALA A 91 -19.41 -2.47 -6.30
CA ALA A 91 -19.38 -3.19 -7.57
C ALA A 91 -17.98 -3.73 -7.91
N ALA A 92 -16.92 -2.97 -7.61
CA ALA A 92 -15.55 -3.46 -7.72
C ALA A 92 -15.29 -4.67 -6.79
N SER A 93 -15.81 -4.62 -5.56
CA SER A 93 -15.61 -5.68 -4.57
C SER A 93 -16.38 -6.96 -4.93
N ASP A 94 -17.63 -6.82 -5.40
CA ASP A 94 -18.39 -7.96 -5.95
C ASP A 94 -17.67 -8.60 -7.14
N TYR A 95 -17.11 -7.79 -8.05
CA TYR A 95 -16.31 -8.33 -9.15
C TYR A 95 -15.08 -9.11 -8.65
N VAL A 96 -14.34 -8.58 -7.67
CA VAL A 96 -13.22 -9.31 -7.05
C VAL A 96 -13.68 -10.65 -6.48
N HIS A 97 -14.82 -10.68 -5.78
CA HIS A 97 -15.38 -11.90 -5.19
C HIS A 97 -15.78 -12.92 -6.26
N GLN A 98 -16.45 -12.49 -7.33
CA GLN A 98 -16.82 -13.36 -8.46
C GLN A 98 -15.59 -14.00 -9.10
N ARG A 99 -14.52 -13.23 -9.28
CA ARG A 99 -13.25 -13.74 -9.81
C ARG A 99 -12.58 -14.69 -8.83
N TRP A 100 -12.61 -14.38 -7.52
CA TRP A 100 -12.11 -15.29 -6.50
C TRP A 100 -12.83 -16.63 -6.52
N MET A 101 -14.17 -16.64 -6.58
CA MET A 101 -14.96 -17.87 -6.70
C MET A 101 -14.59 -18.64 -7.97
N ALA A 102 -14.44 -17.97 -9.11
CA ALA A 102 -14.07 -18.60 -10.37
C ALA A 102 -12.70 -19.32 -10.29
N ARG A 103 -11.72 -18.72 -9.64
CA ARG A 103 -10.38 -19.30 -9.43
C ARG A 103 -10.38 -20.45 -8.42
N ASN A 104 -11.27 -20.42 -7.44
CA ASN A 104 -11.21 -21.28 -6.25
C ASN A 104 -12.30 -22.35 -6.18
N LYS A 105 -13.27 -22.39 -7.11
CA LYS A 105 -14.42 -23.32 -7.07
C LYS A 105 -14.06 -24.80 -6.97
N SER A 106 -12.89 -25.20 -7.42
CA SER A 106 -12.40 -26.58 -7.36
C SER A 106 -11.47 -26.87 -6.17
N ASP A 107 -11.11 -25.85 -5.39
CA ASP A 107 -10.23 -26.01 -4.23
C ASP A 107 -11.03 -26.48 -3.02
N LYS A 108 -10.87 -27.76 -2.68
CA LYS A 108 -11.56 -28.42 -1.57
C LYS A 108 -11.19 -27.86 -0.19
N SER A 109 -10.10 -27.09 -0.08
CA SER A 109 -9.69 -26.45 1.17
C SER A 109 -10.44 -25.15 1.47
N GLN A 110 -11.21 -24.63 0.51
CA GLN A 110 -11.92 -23.37 0.67
C GLN A 110 -13.26 -23.56 1.37
N PRO A 111 -13.65 -22.66 2.29
CA PRO A 111 -14.94 -22.76 2.96
C PRO A 111 -16.10 -22.60 1.97
N LYS A 112 -16.94 -23.64 1.83
CA LYS A 112 -18.10 -23.64 0.91
C LYS A 112 -19.07 -22.48 1.15
N ALA A 113 -19.19 -22.02 2.39
CA ALA A 113 -20.04 -20.90 2.77
C ALA A 113 -19.66 -19.56 2.10
N LEU A 114 -18.43 -19.43 1.58
CA LEU A 114 -17.97 -18.25 0.87
C LEU A 114 -18.38 -18.25 -0.61
N PHE A 115 -18.78 -19.39 -1.17
CA PHE A 115 -19.24 -19.52 -2.57
C PHE A 115 -20.70 -19.12 -2.74
N LYS A 116 -21.04 -17.91 -2.27
CA LYS A 116 -22.35 -17.27 -2.43
C LYS A 116 -22.19 -15.89 -3.03
N GLN A 117 -23.28 -15.32 -3.54
CA GLN A 117 -23.30 -13.95 -4.06
C GLN A 117 -22.76 -12.96 -3.02
N TYR A 118 -21.99 -11.97 -3.47
CA TYR A 118 -21.33 -10.98 -2.60
C TYR A 118 -22.32 -10.31 -1.64
N ALA A 119 -23.50 -9.92 -2.11
CA ALA A 119 -24.55 -9.30 -1.29
C ALA A 119 -24.97 -10.14 -0.07
N ARG A 120 -24.81 -11.47 -0.13
CA ARG A 120 -25.16 -12.44 0.93
C ARG A 120 -24.00 -12.80 1.85
N LEU A 121 -22.80 -12.22 1.62
CA LEU A 121 -21.66 -12.40 2.51
C LEU A 121 -21.86 -11.60 3.80
N PRO A 122 -21.35 -12.10 4.95
CA PRO A 122 -21.16 -11.27 6.13
C PRO A 122 -20.24 -10.08 5.82
N GLU A 123 -20.45 -8.95 6.49
CA GLU A 123 -19.64 -7.73 6.24
C GLU A 123 -18.13 -7.96 6.41
N VAL A 124 -17.73 -8.79 7.39
CA VAL A 124 -16.31 -9.14 7.60
C VAL A 124 -15.67 -9.87 6.41
N GLU A 125 -16.45 -10.61 5.63
CA GLU A 125 -15.95 -11.26 4.42
C GLU A 125 -15.91 -10.26 3.25
N LYS A 126 -16.93 -9.40 3.12
CA LYS A 126 -16.93 -8.30 2.13
C LYS A 126 -15.75 -7.35 2.33
N ASP A 127 -15.36 -7.08 3.57
CA ASP A 127 -14.22 -6.23 3.90
C ASP A 127 -12.89 -6.74 3.32
N LYS A 128 -12.77 -8.05 3.06
CA LYS A 128 -11.59 -8.62 2.41
C LYS A 128 -11.55 -8.28 0.91
N ASP A 129 -12.68 -8.29 0.23
CA ASP A 129 -12.78 -7.90 -1.18
C ASP A 129 -12.61 -6.39 -1.34
N ARG A 130 -13.26 -5.60 -0.48
CA ARG A 130 -13.07 -4.15 -0.37
C ARG A 130 -11.60 -3.78 -0.16
N ALA A 131 -10.90 -4.52 0.70
CA ALA A 131 -9.48 -4.31 0.92
C ALA A 131 -8.63 -4.59 -0.34
N HIS A 132 -9.03 -5.51 -1.23
CA HIS A 132 -8.35 -5.70 -2.52
C HIS A 132 -8.52 -4.47 -3.42
N VAL A 133 -9.75 -3.95 -3.51
CA VAL A 133 -10.05 -2.72 -4.27
C VAL A 133 -9.21 -1.55 -3.75
N ASP A 134 -9.22 -1.31 -2.44
CA ASP A 134 -8.53 -0.18 -1.82
C ASP A 134 -7.00 -0.27 -2.00
N ARG A 135 -6.44 -1.48 -1.84
CA ARG A 135 -5.01 -1.74 -2.04
C ARG A 135 -4.60 -1.56 -3.50
N MET A 136 -5.45 -1.95 -4.45
CA MET A 136 -5.15 -1.74 -5.87
C MET A 136 -5.22 -0.26 -6.24
N LYS A 137 -6.24 0.48 -5.77
CA LYS A 137 -6.28 1.94 -5.91
C LYS A 137 -5.02 2.60 -5.32
N ALA A 138 -4.52 2.12 -4.18
CA ALA A 138 -3.26 2.59 -3.61
C ALA A 138 -2.04 2.22 -4.46
N ALA A 139 -2.00 1.02 -5.04
CA ALA A 139 -0.93 0.57 -5.93
C ALA A 139 -0.85 1.46 -7.19
N LEU A 140 -1.99 1.72 -7.84
CA LEU A 140 -2.09 2.61 -9.00
C LEU A 140 -1.56 4.02 -8.69
N ARG A 141 -1.92 4.58 -7.52
CA ARG A 141 -1.35 5.85 -7.06
C ARG A 141 0.16 5.77 -6.88
N ALA A 142 0.68 4.69 -6.29
CA ALA A 142 2.11 4.53 -6.01
C ALA A 142 2.97 4.37 -7.26
N VAL A 143 2.43 3.80 -8.34
CA VAL A 143 3.18 3.56 -9.59
C VAL A 143 2.95 4.64 -10.66
N SER A 144 1.89 5.45 -10.52
CA SER A 144 1.59 6.55 -11.44
C SER A 144 2.76 7.54 -11.55
N PRO A 145 3.08 8.04 -12.76
CA PRO A 145 4.14 9.04 -12.96
C PRO A 145 4.02 10.27 -12.05
N ARG A 146 2.77 10.65 -11.72
CA ARG A 146 2.47 11.82 -10.88
C ARG A 146 2.96 11.64 -9.44
N SER A 147 2.95 10.42 -8.89
CA SER A 147 3.50 10.16 -7.54
C SER A 147 5.02 10.05 -7.52
N LYS A 148 5.66 9.63 -8.62
CA LYS A 148 7.12 9.68 -8.78
C LYS A 148 7.64 11.11 -8.83
N ALA A 149 6.90 12.04 -9.44
CA ALA A 149 7.26 13.46 -9.45
C ALA A 149 7.20 14.09 -8.04
N VAL A 150 6.15 13.80 -7.27
CA VAL A 150 6.02 14.27 -5.87
C VAL A 150 7.12 13.69 -4.97
N ARG A 151 7.47 12.39 -5.13
CA ARG A 151 8.58 11.76 -4.38
C ARG A 151 9.97 12.28 -4.78
N LYS A 152 10.23 12.57 -6.06
CA LYS A 152 11.49 13.21 -6.49
C LYS A 152 11.61 14.65 -6.02
N GLY A 153 10.49 15.35 -5.83
CA GLY A 153 10.45 16.67 -5.20
C GLY A 153 10.79 16.61 -3.70
N ALA A 154 10.23 15.64 -2.97
CA ALA A 154 10.51 15.45 -1.55
C ALA A 154 11.93 14.93 -1.25
N ALA A 155 12.52 14.11 -2.14
CA ALA A 155 13.87 13.58 -1.97
C ALA A 155 14.99 14.60 -2.25
N LYS A 156 14.69 15.76 -2.85
CA LYS A 156 15.69 16.78 -3.20
C LYS A 156 15.87 17.90 -2.16
N ALA A 157 15.19 17.85 -1.01
CA ALA A 157 15.34 18.86 0.03
C ALA A 157 15.25 18.28 1.46
N THR A 158 16.14 17.35 1.80
CA THR A 158 16.45 17.07 3.22
C THR A 158 17.91 17.41 3.46
N LYS A 159 18.19 18.70 3.67
CA LYS A 159 19.38 19.07 4.45
C LYS A 159 19.07 18.70 5.89
N THR A 160 19.71 17.66 6.41
CA THR A 160 19.61 17.29 7.82
C THR A 160 20.11 18.45 8.66
N ILE A 161 19.22 19.11 9.39
CA ILE A 161 19.59 20.11 10.40
C ILE A 161 19.97 19.33 11.66
N ARG A 162 21.21 19.45 12.12
CA ARG A 162 21.63 18.95 13.43
C ARG A 162 21.32 20.01 14.46
N LEU A 163 20.45 19.70 15.41
CA LEU A 163 20.17 20.52 16.59
C LEU A 163 20.98 19.97 17.76
N ASP A 164 21.58 20.85 18.56
CA ASP A 164 22.24 20.42 19.79
C ASP A 164 21.21 20.01 20.87
N ALA A 165 21.69 19.28 21.87
CA ALA A 165 20.85 18.73 22.94
C ALA A 165 20.12 19.79 23.78
N LYS A 166 20.70 21.00 23.92
CA LYS A 166 20.08 22.09 24.69
C LYS A 166 18.89 22.65 23.91
N THR A 167 19.07 22.89 22.62
CA THR A 167 18.01 23.36 21.72
C THR A 167 16.87 22.34 21.62
N TRP A 168 17.18 21.04 21.57
CA TRP A 168 16.18 19.98 21.58
C TRP A 168 15.31 19.99 22.84
N ARG A 169 15.93 20.08 24.03
CA ARG A 169 15.20 20.18 25.30
C ARG A 169 14.31 21.42 25.39
N SER A 170 14.77 22.55 24.87
CA SER A 170 13.95 23.77 24.82
C SER A 170 12.71 23.60 23.95
N LEU A 171 12.84 22.88 22.82
CA LEU A 171 11.71 22.58 21.95
C LEU A 171 10.72 21.59 22.57
N GLU A 172 11.19 20.59 23.32
CA GLU A 172 10.34 19.67 24.09
C GLU A 172 9.46 20.44 25.08
N VAL A 173 10.07 21.31 25.89
CA VAL A 173 9.34 22.14 26.87
C VAL A 173 8.33 23.06 26.18
N ALA A 174 8.71 23.66 25.06
CA ALA A 174 7.82 24.54 24.30
C ALA A 174 6.63 23.78 23.69
N ALA A 175 6.88 22.59 23.13
CA ALA A 175 5.83 21.73 22.57
C ALA A 175 4.86 21.26 23.66
N GLU A 176 5.33 20.90 24.84
CA GLU A 176 4.47 20.54 25.97
C GLU A 176 3.61 21.70 26.45
N ARG A 177 4.19 22.89 26.62
CA ARG A 177 3.45 24.09 27.04
C ARG A 177 2.37 24.44 26.02
N LEU A 178 2.72 24.40 24.73
CA LEU A 178 1.77 24.71 23.67
C LEU A 178 0.67 23.64 23.59
N SER A 179 1.02 22.36 23.75
CA SER A 179 0.04 21.27 23.79
C SER A 179 -0.99 21.46 24.89
N LYS A 180 -0.55 21.88 26.08
CA LYS A 180 -1.43 22.19 27.22
C LYS A 180 -2.35 23.39 26.91
N ALA A 181 -1.81 24.43 26.27
CA ALA A 181 -2.57 25.62 25.95
C ALA A 181 -3.65 25.39 24.87
N VAL A 182 -3.37 24.54 23.88
CA VAL A 182 -4.27 24.31 22.73
C VAL A 182 -5.17 23.07 22.88
N GLY A 183 -5.05 22.32 23.98
CA GLY A 183 -5.87 21.14 24.26
C GLY A 183 -5.59 19.92 23.37
N HIS A 184 -4.58 19.97 22.51
CA HIS A 184 -4.19 18.89 21.62
C HIS A 184 -2.67 18.75 21.56
N LYS A 185 -2.18 17.53 21.31
CA LYS A 185 -0.75 17.25 21.27
C LYS A 185 -0.07 17.96 20.09
N VAL A 186 0.87 18.85 20.40
CA VAL A 186 1.79 19.47 19.47
C VAL A 186 3.12 18.73 19.53
N THR A 187 3.65 18.32 18.37
CA THR A 187 4.96 17.68 18.30
C THR A 187 6.06 18.72 18.05
N ILE A 188 7.30 18.34 18.36
CA ILE A 188 8.48 19.19 18.13
C ILE A 188 8.62 19.53 16.64
N GLU A 189 8.35 18.57 15.75
CA GLU A 189 8.41 18.77 14.30
C GLU A 189 7.38 19.81 13.84
N ALA A 190 6.15 19.75 14.38
CA ALA A 190 5.12 20.73 14.08
C ALA A 190 5.53 22.14 14.55
N LEU A 191 6.16 22.23 15.72
CA LEU A 191 6.66 23.50 16.27
C LEU A 191 7.80 24.09 15.42
N ILE A 192 8.75 23.25 14.97
CA ILE A 192 9.86 23.67 14.10
C ILE A 192 9.32 24.21 12.77
N VAL A 193 8.38 23.50 12.14
CA VAL A 193 7.78 23.92 10.88
C VAL A 193 7.04 25.25 11.03
N ALA A 194 6.18 25.38 12.04
CA ALA A 194 5.44 26.61 12.31
C ALA A 194 6.37 27.80 12.59
N GLY A 195 7.45 27.58 13.36
CA GLY A 195 8.47 28.60 13.62
C GLY A 195 9.19 29.05 12.34
N ALA A 196 9.57 28.12 11.47
CA ALA A 196 10.20 28.43 10.19
C ALA A 196 9.27 29.22 9.27
N GLU A 197 7.99 28.86 9.22
CA GLU A 197 6.97 29.57 8.44
C GLU A 197 6.74 31.00 8.96
N ALA A 198 6.66 31.17 10.29
CA ALA A 198 6.53 32.49 10.91
C ALA A 198 7.72 33.40 10.59
N VAL A 199 8.96 32.89 10.71
CA VAL A 199 10.18 33.63 10.36
C VAL A 199 10.21 34.00 8.87
N ALA A 200 9.80 33.07 7.99
CA ALA A 200 9.72 33.32 6.56
C ALA A 200 8.67 34.39 6.21
N ALA A 201 7.52 34.39 6.89
CA ALA A 201 6.47 35.39 6.71
C ALA A 201 6.96 36.78 7.12
N VAL A 202 7.58 36.91 8.30
CA VAL A 202 8.16 38.18 8.79
C VAL A 202 9.25 38.68 7.85
N SER A 203 10.12 37.78 7.35
CA SER A 203 11.20 38.14 6.43
C SER A 203 10.68 38.68 5.09
N LYS A 204 9.59 38.12 4.56
CA LYS A 204 8.94 38.62 3.33
C LYS A 204 8.35 40.02 3.52
N VAL A 205 7.74 40.28 4.68
CA VAL A 205 7.19 41.60 5.02
C VAL A 205 8.32 42.64 5.15
N ALA A 206 9.41 42.29 5.82
CA ALA A 206 10.59 43.17 5.95
C ALA A 206 11.26 43.47 4.61
N ALA A 207 11.37 42.48 3.72
CA ALA A 207 11.95 42.65 2.38
C ALA A 207 11.09 43.54 1.46
N ARG A 208 9.76 43.52 1.61
CA ARG A 208 8.85 44.43 0.89
C ARG A 208 9.00 45.88 1.33
N LYS A 209 9.18 46.13 2.64
CA LYS A 209 9.33 47.48 3.20
C LYS A 209 10.64 48.18 2.81
N LYS A 210 11.65 47.42 2.37
CA LYS A 210 12.97 47.93 1.93
C LYS A 210 13.04 48.29 0.44
N ARG A 211 11.99 48.00 -0.34
CA ARG A 211 11.93 48.20 -1.80
C ARG A 211 10.90 49.24 -2.24
N GLY A 212 10.31 49.97 -1.30
CA GLY A 212 9.48 51.16 -1.53
C GLY A 212 10.08 52.33 -0.76
#